data_AF-A0A352WTL3-F1
#
_entry.id   AF-A0A352WTL3-F1
#
_cell.length_a   1.000
_cell.length_b   1.000
_cell.length_c   1.000
_cell.angle_alpha   90.00
_cell.angle_beta   90.00
_cell.angle_gamma   90.00
#
_symmetry.space_group_name_H-M   'P 1'
#
loop_
_entity.id
_entity.type
_entity.pdbx_description
1 polymer ?
#
loop_
_entity_poly.entity_id
_entity_poly.type
_entity_poly.pdbx_seq_one_letter_code
_entity_poly.pdbx_strand_id
1 'polypeptide(L)'
;RAFCLATTHYAELKSFAMDTPGVENASCEFDVESLRPTYRLLVGTPGRSNAFLIAERLGLPAEVANAAKALIREDQQEFARMIEKLEQSRTEMEKAKAEADKIRDETKTAHEKALQEKETLLESAKRDVENARMQAQRIIRGAEAVSESVFKELEILRRKREDALRREELEKSRAAFRAT
;
A
#
# COMPACT_ATOMS: atom_id res chain seq x y z
N ARG A 1 -5.43 -32.50 -42.15
CA ARG A 1 -4.52 -31.51 -41.51
C ARG A 1 -3.51 -32.30 -40.71
N ALA A 2 -2.23 -31.96 -40.81
CA ALA A 2 -1.16 -32.57 -40.01
C ALA A 2 -0.50 -31.46 -39.18
N PHE A 3 -0.17 -31.77 -37.94
CA PHE A 3 0.65 -30.92 -37.07
C PHE A 3 2.08 -31.45 -37.10
N CYS A 4 3.06 -30.55 -37.15
CA CYS A 4 4.48 -30.89 -37.15
C CYS A 4 5.15 -30.20 -35.97
N LEU A 5 5.97 -30.96 -35.23
CA LEU A 5 6.89 -30.41 -34.25
C LEU A 5 8.30 -30.81 -34.70
N ALA A 6 9.18 -29.83 -34.81
CA ALA A 6 10.56 -30.03 -35.20
C ALA A 6 11.48 -29.40 -34.17
N THR A 7 12.44 -30.17 -33.65
CA THR A 7 13.52 -29.66 -32.81
C THR A 7 14.73 -29.40 -33.69
N THR A 8 15.37 -28.24 -33.54
CA THR A 8 16.50 -27.87 -34.37
C THR A 8 17.48 -26.96 -33.64
N HIS A 9 18.75 -27.07 -34.03
CA HIS A 9 19.79 -26.11 -33.66
C HIS A 9 20.11 -25.11 -34.79
N TYR A 10 19.51 -25.26 -35.98
CA TYR A 10 19.73 -24.37 -37.11
C TYR A 10 19.04 -23.02 -36.91
N ALA A 11 19.83 -21.94 -36.96
CA ALA A 11 19.34 -20.57 -36.78
C ALA A 11 18.41 -20.15 -37.92
N GLU A 12 18.65 -20.67 -39.12
CA GLU A 12 17.88 -20.41 -40.33
C GLU A 12 16.42 -20.86 -40.16
N LEU A 13 16.19 -21.99 -39.48
CA LEU A 13 14.85 -22.47 -39.18
C LEU A 13 14.16 -21.62 -38.09
N LYS A 14 14.92 -21.06 -37.14
CA LYS A 14 14.39 -20.10 -36.16
C LYS A 14 13.95 -18.80 -36.83
N SER A 15 14.74 -18.31 -37.80
CA SER A 15 14.39 -17.12 -38.59
C SER A 15 13.18 -17.38 -39.48
N PHE A 16 13.15 -18.53 -40.17
CA PHE A 16 12.01 -18.93 -41.00
C PHE A 16 10.68 -18.93 -40.22
N ALA A 17 10.69 -19.42 -38.99
CA ALA A 17 9.50 -19.45 -38.13
C ALA A 17 9.01 -18.06 -37.67
N MET A 18 9.82 -17.00 -37.77
CA MET A 18 9.37 -15.64 -37.48
C MET A 18 8.60 -15.03 -38.65
N ASP A 19 9.04 -15.30 -39.88
CA ASP A 19 8.51 -14.65 -41.08
C ASP A 19 7.43 -15.48 -41.79
N THR A 20 7.19 -16.72 -41.33
CA THR A 20 6.26 -17.65 -42.00
C THR A 20 4.93 -17.76 -41.26
N PRO A 21 3.82 -17.29 -41.84
CA PRO A 21 2.51 -17.46 -41.26
C PRO A 21 2.16 -18.93 -41.00
N GLY A 22 1.64 -19.23 -39.81
CA GLY A 22 1.26 -20.59 -39.41
C GLY A 22 2.42 -21.46 -38.92
N VAL A 23 3.62 -20.89 -38.79
CA VAL A 23 4.77 -21.49 -38.10
C VAL A 23 5.07 -20.64 -36.87
N GLU A 24 5.49 -21.27 -35.78
CA GLU A 24 5.78 -20.57 -34.54
C GLU A 24 7.04 -21.16 -33.89
N ASN A 25 7.90 -20.27 -33.37
CA ASN A 25 9.06 -20.69 -32.59
C ASN A 25 8.63 -21.20 -31.23
N ALA A 26 9.37 -22.17 -30.69
CA ALA A 26 9.29 -22.51 -29.28
C ALA A 26 10.67 -22.88 -28.75
N SER A 27 10.90 -22.64 -27.46
CA SER A 27 12.16 -22.99 -26.81
C SER A 27 11.97 -23.51 -25.40
N CYS A 28 12.82 -24.46 -25.01
CA CYS A 28 12.87 -24.91 -23.63
C CYS A 28 13.81 -23.99 -22.84
N GLU A 29 13.30 -23.41 -21.77
CA GLU A 29 14.09 -22.57 -20.88
C GLU A 29 15.17 -23.40 -20.16
N PHE A 30 16.33 -22.78 -20.01
CA PHE A 30 17.50 -23.35 -19.38
C PHE A 30 18.11 -22.34 -18.42
N ASP A 31 18.27 -22.76 -17.17
CA ASP A 31 18.94 -21.95 -16.16
C ASP A 31 20.46 -22.08 -16.33
N VAL A 32 21.04 -21.01 -16.86
CA VAL A 32 22.48 -20.92 -17.09
C VAL A 32 23.29 -20.81 -15.80
N GLU A 33 22.69 -20.38 -14.68
CA GLU A 33 23.36 -20.28 -13.38
C GLU A 33 23.47 -21.63 -12.69
N SER A 34 22.42 -22.45 -12.72
CA SER A 34 22.47 -23.80 -12.14
C SER A 34 22.91 -24.88 -13.12
N LEU A 35 23.00 -24.56 -14.42
CA LEU A 35 23.19 -25.51 -15.53
C LEU A 35 22.08 -26.57 -15.58
N ARG A 36 20.85 -26.19 -15.26
CA ARG A 36 19.71 -27.12 -15.23
C ARG A 36 18.61 -26.70 -16.18
N PRO A 37 17.95 -27.65 -16.85
CA PRO A 37 16.71 -27.37 -17.56
C PRO A 37 15.62 -26.98 -16.55
N THR A 38 14.85 -25.94 -16.85
CA THR A 38 13.64 -25.64 -16.06
C THR A 38 12.42 -26.43 -16.55
N TYR A 39 12.57 -27.13 -17.69
CA TYR A 39 11.51 -27.84 -18.41
C TYR A 39 10.31 -26.97 -18.77
N ARG A 40 10.48 -25.64 -18.79
CA ARG A 40 9.45 -24.69 -19.19
C ARG A 40 9.52 -24.46 -20.70
N LEU A 41 8.44 -24.76 -21.41
CA LEU A 41 8.32 -24.49 -22.84
C LEU A 41 7.82 -23.05 -23.07
N LEU A 42 8.58 -22.30 -23.86
CA LEU A 42 8.34 -20.90 -24.20
C LEU A 42 7.92 -20.83 -25.66
N VAL A 43 6.61 -20.79 -25.89
CA VAL A 43 6.02 -20.69 -27.24
C VAL A 43 6.05 -19.22 -27.69
N GLY A 44 6.32 -19.00 -28.97
CA GLY A 44 6.50 -17.69 -29.60
C GLY A 44 7.95 -17.17 -29.54
N THR A 45 8.79 -17.72 -28.66
CA THR A 45 10.14 -17.21 -28.43
C THR A 45 11.23 -18.20 -28.85
N PRO A 46 12.13 -17.80 -29.75
CA PRO A 46 13.30 -18.60 -30.10
C PRO A 46 14.29 -18.67 -28.93
N GLY A 47 14.87 -19.86 -28.71
CA GLY A 47 15.79 -20.07 -27.60
C GLY A 47 17.22 -19.60 -27.92
N ARG A 48 17.89 -19.07 -26.89
CA ARG A 48 19.33 -18.77 -26.93
C ARG A 48 20.17 -20.04 -27.08
N SER A 49 21.25 -19.96 -27.87
CA SER A 49 22.26 -21.02 -27.95
C SER A 49 23.25 -20.90 -26.77
N ASN A 50 23.17 -21.82 -25.82
CA ASN A 50 24.00 -21.81 -24.59
C ASN A 50 25.30 -22.62 -24.69
N ALA A 51 25.62 -23.19 -25.86
CA ALA A 51 26.71 -24.17 -26.01
C ALA A 51 28.07 -23.70 -25.47
N PHE A 52 28.51 -22.49 -25.84
CA PHE A 52 29.79 -21.95 -25.35
C PHE A 52 29.78 -21.67 -23.85
N LEU A 53 28.69 -21.13 -23.33
CA LEU A 53 28.55 -20.82 -21.89
C LEU A 53 28.59 -22.10 -21.05
N ILE A 54 27.95 -23.16 -21.54
CA ILE A 54 27.98 -24.49 -20.91
C ILE A 54 29.40 -25.06 -21.00
N ALA A 55 30.04 -25.01 -22.17
CA ALA A 55 31.38 -25.54 -22.37
C ALA A 55 32.43 -24.85 -21.48
N GLU A 56 32.38 -23.51 -21.38
CA GLU A 56 33.25 -22.72 -20.49
C GLU A 56 33.05 -23.14 -19.02
N ARG A 57 31.81 -23.32 -18.56
CA ARG A 57 31.51 -23.80 -17.20
C ARG A 57 31.94 -25.25 -16.94
N LEU A 58 32.01 -26.07 -17.98
CA LEU A 58 32.54 -27.43 -17.91
C LEU A 58 34.07 -27.49 -18.02
N GLY A 59 34.75 -26.35 -18.12
CA GLY A 59 36.21 -26.24 -18.08
C GLY A 59 36.88 -26.02 -19.45
N LEU A 60 36.12 -25.68 -20.50
CA LEU A 60 36.72 -25.28 -21.78
C LEU A 60 37.50 -23.95 -21.59
N PRO A 61 38.79 -23.89 -21.97
CA PRO A 61 39.54 -22.65 -21.89
C PRO A 61 38.92 -21.53 -22.74
N ALA A 62 38.92 -20.31 -22.20
CA ALA A 62 38.31 -19.16 -22.86
C ALA A 62 38.97 -18.86 -24.22
N GLU A 63 40.28 -19.10 -24.38
CA GLU A 63 40.95 -18.87 -25.67
C GLU A 63 40.40 -19.80 -26.76
N VAL A 64 40.12 -21.07 -26.42
CA VAL A 64 39.54 -22.06 -27.34
C VAL A 64 38.10 -21.67 -27.70
N ALA A 65 37.30 -21.30 -26.70
CA ALA A 65 35.93 -20.84 -26.93
C ALA A 65 35.88 -19.61 -27.83
N ASN A 66 36.78 -18.64 -27.63
CA ASN A 66 36.85 -17.42 -28.43
C ASN A 66 37.33 -17.69 -29.86
N ALA A 67 38.33 -18.56 -30.04
CA ALA A 67 38.77 -18.99 -31.37
C ALA A 67 37.63 -19.68 -32.14
N ALA A 68 36.87 -20.56 -31.47
CA ALA A 68 35.73 -21.23 -32.08
C ALA A 68 34.59 -20.26 -32.43
N LYS A 69 34.29 -19.27 -31.58
CA LYS A 69 33.30 -18.22 -31.89
C LYS A 69 33.67 -17.45 -33.15
N ALA A 70 34.97 -17.16 -33.37
CA ALA A 70 35.46 -16.45 -34.56
C ALA A 70 35.27 -17.23 -35.88
N LEU A 71 35.07 -18.55 -35.83
CA LEU A 71 34.79 -19.38 -37.01
C LEU A 71 33.31 -19.35 -37.43
N ILE A 72 32.43 -18.81 -36.59
CA ILE A 72 30.99 -18.71 -36.89
C ILE A 72 30.77 -17.54 -37.85
N ARG A 73 29.92 -17.74 -38.85
CA ARG A 73 29.56 -16.68 -39.80
C ARG A 73 28.96 -15.47 -39.09
N GLU A 74 29.27 -14.28 -39.60
CA GLU A 74 28.86 -13.01 -39.00
C GLU A 74 27.34 -12.87 -38.87
N ASP A 75 26.59 -13.29 -39.89
CA ASP A 75 25.11 -13.29 -39.90
C ASP A 75 24.51 -14.18 -38.80
N GLN A 76 25.07 -15.36 -38.58
CA GLN A 76 24.66 -16.26 -37.50
C GLN A 76 25.00 -15.68 -36.12
N GLN A 77 26.12 -14.97 -35.99
CA GLN A 77 26.47 -14.29 -34.75
C GLN A 77 25.53 -13.11 -34.45
N GLU A 78 25.19 -12.30 -35.45
CA GLU A 78 24.25 -11.17 -35.29
C GLU A 78 22.87 -11.64 -34.86
N PHE A 79 22.35 -12.67 -35.52
CA PHE A 79 21.08 -13.27 -35.13
C PHE A 79 21.14 -13.80 -33.70
N ALA A 80 22.18 -14.54 -33.33
CA ALA A 80 22.35 -15.02 -31.95
C ALA A 80 22.39 -13.89 -30.91
N ARG A 81 23.06 -12.77 -31.21
CA ARG A 81 23.08 -11.57 -30.34
C ARG A 81 21.70 -10.93 -30.20
N MET A 82 20.91 -10.90 -31.27
CA MET A 82 19.53 -10.37 -31.22
C MET A 82 18.64 -11.23 -30.32
N ILE A 83 18.73 -12.55 -30.43
CA ILE A 83 17.99 -13.51 -29.60
C ILE A 83 18.38 -13.38 -28.13
N GLU A 84 19.68 -13.23 -27.85
CA GLU A 84 20.17 -12.99 -26.50
C GLU A 84 19.60 -11.71 -25.87
N LYS A 85 19.58 -10.59 -26.62
CA LYS A 85 18.98 -9.34 -26.15
C LYS A 85 17.48 -9.47 -25.90
N LEU A 86 16.76 -10.20 -26.74
CA LEU A 86 15.33 -10.41 -26.61
C LEU A 86 15.00 -11.22 -25.34
N GLU A 87 15.76 -12.29 -25.07
CA GLU A 87 15.63 -13.10 -23.85
C GLU A 87 16.01 -12.32 -22.58
N GLN A 88 17.07 -11.50 -22.64
CA GLN A 88 17.46 -10.62 -21.53
C GLN A 88 16.36 -9.61 -21.22
N SER A 89 15.89 -8.88 -22.24
CA SER A 89 14.81 -7.89 -22.10
C SER A 89 13.54 -8.53 -21.55
N ARG A 90 13.19 -9.72 -22.05
CA ARG A 90 12.04 -10.47 -21.53
C ARG A 90 12.21 -10.84 -20.05
N THR A 91 13.37 -11.36 -19.66
CA THR A 91 13.64 -11.75 -18.27
C THR A 91 13.56 -10.54 -17.34
N GLU A 92 14.11 -9.40 -17.78
CA GLU A 92 14.01 -8.12 -17.06
C GLU A 92 12.56 -7.65 -16.95
N MET A 93 11.77 -7.74 -18.02
CA MET A 93 10.34 -7.43 -18.00
C MET A 93 9.54 -8.34 -17.07
N GLU A 94 9.83 -9.65 -17.05
CA GLU A 94 9.18 -10.60 -16.15
C GLU A 94 9.48 -10.25 -14.67
N LYS A 95 10.75 -9.91 -14.36
CA LYS A 95 11.15 -9.46 -13.02
C LYS A 95 10.47 -8.15 -12.62
N ALA A 96 10.53 -7.14 -13.49
CA ALA A 96 9.91 -5.84 -13.26
C ALA A 96 8.39 -5.96 -13.06
N LYS A 97 7.72 -6.82 -13.83
CA LYS A 97 6.29 -7.11 -13.67
C LYS A 97 6.00 -7.75 -12.32
N ALA A 98 6.79 -8.75 -11.91
CA ALA A 98 6.62 -9.41 -10.61
C ALA A 98 6.82 -8.43 -9.45
N GLU A 99 7.81 -7.54 -9.53
CA GLU A 99 8.03 -6.48 -8.55
C GLU A 99 6.88 -5.47 -8.52
N ALA A 100 6.39 -5.04 -9.69
CA ALA A 100 5.26 -4.12 -9.79
C ALA A 100 3.98 -4.72 -9.20
N ASP A 101 3.70 -6.00 -9.48
CA ASP A 101 2.54 -6.70 -8.90
C ASP A 101 2.65 -6.79 -7.38
N LYS A 102 3.85 -7.10 -6.85
CA LYS A 102 4.10 -7.12 -5.40
C LYS A 102 3.87 -5.75 -4.75
N ILE A 103 4.43 -4.68 -5.32
CA ILE A 103 4.26 -3.31 -4.81
C ILE A 103 2.79 -2.89 -4.87
N ARG A 104 2.07 -3.26 -5.94
CA ARG A 104 0.63 -2.96 -6.07
C ARG A 104 -0.16 -3.62 -4.95
N ASP A 105 0.11 -4.88 -4.64
CA ASP A 105 -0.61 -5.62 -3.61
C ASP A 105 -0.27 -5.09 -2.20
N GLU A 106 0.99 -4.75 -1.93
CA GLU A 106 1.41 -4.07 -0.69
C GLU A 106 0.73 -2.70 -0.54
N THR A 107 0.70 -1.91 -1.61
CA THR A 107 0.05 -0.59 -1.62
C THR A 107 -1.45 -0.71 -1.36
N LYS A 108 -2.11 -1.69 -2.00
CA LYS A 108 -3.54 -1.94 -1.81
C LYS A 108 -3.85 -2.29 -0.35
N THR A 109 -3.10 -3.21 0.23
CA THR A 109 -3.31 -3.61 1.63
C THR A 109 -3.02 -2.47 2.62
N ALA A 110 -1.97 -1.67 2.37
CA ALA A 110 -1.68 -0.49 3.17
C ALA A 110 -2.80 0.57 3.07
N HIS A 111 -3.33 0.79 1.86
CA HIS A 111 -4.43 1.71 1.62
C HIS A 111 -5.72 1.28 2.35
N GLU A 112 -6.07 -0.01 2.28
CA GLU A 112 -7.23 -0.57 2.98
C GLU A 112 -7.11 -0.40 4.50
N LYS A 113 -5.93 -0.66 5.08
CA LYS A 113 -5.66 -0.44 6.50
C LYS A 113 -5.78 1.03 6.90
N ALA A 114 -5.21 1.94 6.10
CA ALA A 114 -5.28 3.38 6.35
C ALA A 114 -6.72 3.90 6.29
N LEU A 115 -7.57 3.35 5.40
CA LEU A 115 -8.99 3.67 5.35
C LEU A 115 -9.73 3.20 6.61
N GLN A 116 -9.49 1.97 7.06
CA GLN A 116 -10.10 1.45 8.29
C GLN A 116 -9.66 2.25 9.52
N GLU A 117 -8.38 2.58 9.64
CA GLU A 117 -7.86 3.39 10.73
C GLU A 117 -8.48 4.80 10.71
N LYS A 118 -8.57 5.42 9.53
CA LYS A 118 -9.26 6.71 9.38
C LYS A 118 -10.73 6.63 9.81
N GLU A 119 -11.44 5.57 9.43
CA GLU A 119 -12.86 5.41 9.78
C GLU A 119 -13.04 5.26 11.30
N THR A 120 -12.22 4.42 11.94
CA THR A 120 -12.25 4.25 13.40
C THR A 120 -11.90 5.53 14.15
N LEU A 121 -10.90 6.29 13.67
CA LEU A 121 -10.54 7.60 14.24
C LEU A 121 -11.65 8.65 14.07
N LEU A 122 -12.34 8.65 12.93
CA LEU A 122 -13.49 9.53 12.71
C LEU A 122 -14.65 9.16 13.64
N GLU A 123 -14.88 7.88 13.87
CA GLU A 123 -15.91 7.42 14.79
C GLU A 123 -15.58 7.75 16.25
N SER A 124 -14.33 7.54 16.68
CA SER A 124 -13.89 7.93 18.03
C SER A 124 -13.97 9.44 18.23
N ALA A 125 -13.50 10.24 17.26
CA ALA A 125 -13.58 11.69 17.32
C ALA A 125 -15.03 12.19 17.41
N LYS A 126 -15.98 11.57 16.68
CA LYS A 126 -17.41 11.89 16.81
C LYS A 126 -17.92 11.61 18.23
N ARG A 127 -17.58 10.44 18.80
CA ARG A 127 -17.97 10.07 20.16
C ARG A 127 -17.39 11.03 21.19
N ASP A 128 -16.14 11.45 21.03
CA ASP A 128 -15.49 12.38 21.94
C ASP A 128 -16.15 13.76 21.90
N VAL A 129 -16.51 14.26 20.71
CA VAL A 129 -17.26 15.51 20.55
C VAL A 129 -18.66 15.42 21.17
N GLU A 130 -19.37 14.31 20.99
CA GLU A 130 -20.67 14.05 21.61
C GLU A 130 -20.57 14.06 23.14
N ASN A 131 -19.58 13.35 23.68
CA ASN A 131 -19.31 13.28 25.11
C ASN A 131 -18.95 14.66 25.69
N ALA A 132 -18.07 15.41 25.02
CA ALA A 132 -17.71 16.77 25.41
C ALA A 132 -18.93 17.72 25.41
N ARG A 133 -19.81 17.61 24.39
CA ARG A 133 -21.08 18.37 24.35
C ARG A 133 -21.99 18.02 25.51
N MET A 134 -22.16 16.74 25.82
CA MET A 134 -22.99 16.30 26.95
C MET A 134 -22.43 16.79 28.29
N GLN A 135 -21.11 16.75 28.47
CA GLN A 135 -20.44 17.27 29.67
C GLN A 135 -20.63 18.79 29.79
N ALA A 136 -20.42 19.55 28.71
CA ALA A 136 -20.65 20.99 28.70
C ALA A 136 -22.10 21.35 29.07
N GLN A 137 -23.10 20.64 28.50
CA GLN A 137 -24.50 20.84 28.85
C GLN A 137 -24.83 20.50 30.31
N ARG A 138 -24.16 19.51 30.90
CA ARG A 138 -24.30 19.20 32.34
C ARG A 138 -23.72 20.30 33.21
N ILE A 139 -22.56 20.83 32.84
CA ILE A 139 -21.92 21.94 33.57
C ILE A 139 -22.80 23.19 33.53
N ILE A 140 -23.33 23.55 32.35
CA ILE A 140 -24.23 24.71 32.19
C ILE A 140 -25.47 24.55 33.08
N ARG A 141 -26.16 23.40 33.00
CA ARG A 141 -27.33 23.12 33.85
C ARG A 141 -27.01 23.15 35.34
N GLY A 142 -25.85 22.62 35.73
CA GLY A 142 -25.38 22.70 37.10
C GLY A 142 -25.16 24.14 37.56
N ALA A 143 -24.52 24.96 36.74
CA ALA A 143 -24.29 26.38 37.03
C ALA A 143 -25.59 27.20 37.12
N GLU A 144 -26.57 26.90 36.27
CA GLU A 144 -27.92 27.48 36.32
C GLU A 144 -28.63 27.12 37.63
N ALA A 145 -28.63 25.83 38.00
CA ALA A 145 -29.26 25.36 39.23
C ALA A 145 -28.60 25.96 40.50
N VAL A 146 -27.27 26.03 40.53
CA VAL A 146 -26.54 26.69 41.61
C VAL A 146 -26.89 28.17 41.67
N SER A 147 -26.88 28.86 40.53
CA SER A 147 -27.24 30.28 40.47
C SER A 147 -28.66 30.52 40.98
N GLU A 148 -29.64 29.71 40.55
CA GLU A 148 -31.04 29.82 41.01
C GLU A 148 -31.16 29.58 42.52
N SER A 149 -30.40 28.64 43.08
CA SER A 149 -30.37 28.39 44.52
C SER A 149 -29.78 29.57 45.31
N VAL A 150 -28.70 30.17 44.81
CA VAL A 150 -28.05 31.34 45.42
C VAL A 150 -28.99 32.55 45.38
N PHE A 151 -29.69 32.77 44.26
CA PHE A 151 -30.69 33.84 44.17
C PHE A 151 -31.84 33.66 45.15
N LYS A 152 -32.40 32.44 45.28
CA LYS A 152 -33.45 32.14 46.28
C LYS A 152 -32.95 32.39 47.70
N GLU A 153 -31.73 31.97 48.02
CA GLU A 153 -31.17 32.14 49.36
C GLU A 153 -30.92 33.62 49.69
N LEU A 154 -30.38 34.39 48.73
CA LEU A 154 -30.23 35.85 48.84
C LEU A 154 -31.58 36.56 49.03
N GLU A 155 -32.63 36.12 48.34
CA GLU A 155 -33.97 36.69 48.46
C GLU A 155 -34.57 36.43 49.86
N ILE A 156 -34.40 35.23 50.39
CA ILE A 156 -34.79 34.88 51.77
C ILE A 156 -34.03 35.75 52.78
N LEU A 157 -32.71 35.91 52.60
CA LEU A 157 -31.89 36.74 53.47
C LEU A 157 -32.29 38.22 53.40
N ARG A 158 -32.62 38.74 52.21
CA ARG A 158 -33.18 40.09 52.04
C ARG A 158 -34.47 40.26 52.82
N ARG A 159 -35.44 39.36 52.67
CA ARG A 159 -36.70 39.38 53.41
C ARG A 159 -36.49 39.37 54.92
N LYS A 160 -35.63 38.48 55.43
CA LYS A 160 -35.29 38.42 56.85
C LYS A 160 -34.67 39.72 57.36
N ARG A 161 -33.82 40.37 56.55
CA ARG A 161 -33.20 41.66 56.90
C ARG A 161 -34.22 42.78 56.93
N GLU A 162 -35.12 42.86 55.95
CA GLU A 162 -36.22 43.84 55.94
C GLU A 162 -37.16 43.65 57.12
N ASP A 163 -37.51 42.42 57.47
CA ASP A 163 -38.34 42.11 58.64
C ASP A 163 -37.63 42.45 59.96
N ALA A 164 -36.32 42.22 60.05
CA ALA A 164 -35.52 42.61 61.21
C ALA A 164 -35.44 44.14 61.38
N LEU A 165 -35.22 44.87 60.28
CA LEU A 165 -35.21 46.33 60.27
C LEU A 165 -36.57 46.91 60.68
N ARG A 166 -37.68 46.36 60.16
CA ARG A 166 -39.04 46.75 60.59
C ARG A 166 -39.29 46.51 62.07
N ARG A 167 -38.80 45.38 62.61
CA ARG A 167 -38.90 45.09 64.06
C ARG A 167 -38.11 46.09 64.88
N GLU A 168 -36.90 46.44 64.46
CA GLU A 168 -36.06 47.45 65.13
C GLU A 168 -36.70 48.85 65.10
N GLU A 169 -37.31 49.25 63.98
CA GLU A 169 -38.08 50.51 63.87
C GLU A 169 -39.31 50.52 64.78
N LEU A 170 -40.05 49.40 64.85
CA LEU A 170 -41.19 49.24 65.76
C LEU A 170 -40.77 49.29 67.23
N GLU A 171 -39.62 48.72 67.59
CA GLU A 171 -39.08 48.81 68.95
C GLU A 171 -38.62 50.23 69.30
N LYS A 172 -37.93 50.94 68.38
CA LYS A 172 -37.57 52.35 68.56
C LYS A 172 -38.80 53.24 68.70
N SER A 173 -39.84 53.01 67.89
CA SER A 173 -41.13 53.72 68.00
C SER A 173 -41.84 53.45 69.33
N ARG A 174 -41.86 52.19 69.80
CA ARG A 174 -42.41 51.81 71.12
C ARG A 174 -41.61 52.39 72.29
N ALA A 175 -40.28 52.48 72.17
CA ALA A 175 -39.44 53.11 73.17
C ALA A 175 -39.65 54.63 73.22
N ALA A 176 -39.79 55.28 72.07
CA ALA A 176 -40.11 56.71 71.98
C ALA A 176 -41.50 57.04 72.58
N PHE A 177 -42.49 56.19 72.37
CA PHE A 177 -43.85 56.36 72.93
C PHE A 177 -43.91 56.13 74.45
N ARG A 178 -42.94 55.40 75.04
CA ARG A 178 -42.81 55.21 76.49
C ARG A 178 -42.01 56.31 77.19
N ALA A 179 -41.36 57.20 76.45
CA ALA A 179 -40.53 58.29 76.96
C ALA A 179 -41.23 59.67 76.97
N THR A 180 -42.49 59.73 76.52
CA THR A 180 -43.46 60.82 76.70
C THR A 180 -44.48 60.45 77.77
#